data_AF-A0A0Q4R1T2-F1
#
_entry.id   AF-A0A0Q4R1T2-F1
#
_cell.length_a   1.000
_cell.length_b   1.000
_cell.length_c   1.000
_cell.angle_alpha   90.00
_cell.angle_beta   90.00
_cell.angle_gamma   90.00
#
_symmetry.space_group_name_H-M   'P 1'
#
loop_
_entity.id
_entity.type
_entity.pdbx_description
1 polymer ?
#
loop_
_entity_poly.entity_id
_entity_poly.type
_entity_poly.pdbx_seq_one_letter_code
_entity_poly.pdbx_strand_id
1 'polypeptide(L)'
;MGVLASNIANASTPGFKARDIDFNAALASVENDGSTSAATKYRVATQTSLDGNTVELSHEQTAFAENAVQYQTTLSFLNGRISTITRALKGE
;
A
#
# COMPACT_ATOMS: atom_id res chain seq x y z
N MET A 1 2.18 -2.37 -0.82
CA MET A 1 3.11 -2.43 0.33
C MET A 1 4.48 -1.79 0.09
N GLY A 2 5.01 -1.74 -1.14
CA GLY A 2 6.37 -1.20 -1.38
C GLY A 2 6.57 0.27 -0.96
N VAL A 3 5.55 1.12 -1.13
CA VAL A 3 5.65 2.55 -0.80
C VAL A 3 5.70 2.81 0.71
N LEU A 4 4.80 2.21 1.50
CA LEU A 4 4.84 2.29 2.97
C LEU A 4 6.13 1.70 3.54
N ALA A 5 6.58 0.55 3.02
CA ALA A 5 7.84 -0.06 3.45
C ALA A 5 9.05 0.83 3.15
N SER A 6 9.06 1.50 1.99
CA SER A 6 10.10 2.46 1.62
C SER A 6 10.08 3.70 2.52
N ASN A 7 8.90 4.21 2.89
CA ASN A 7 8.79 5.32 3.82
C ASN A 7 9.33 4.93 5.21
N ILE A 8 8.93 3.77 5.75
CA ILE A 8 9.39 3.27 7.06
C ILE A 8 10.90 3.09 7.08
N ALA A 9 11.50 2.50 6.04
CA ALA A 9 12.94 2.29 5.97
C ALA A 9 13.74 3.61 5.96
N ASN A 10 13.15 4.67 5.40
CA ASN A 10 13.79 5.99 5.28
C ASN A 10 13.33 6.98 6.37
N ALA A 11 12.59 6.53 7.39
CA ALA A 11 12.08 7.38 8.46
C ALA A 11 13.16 8.05 9.32
N SER A 12 14.42 7.59 9.25
CA SER A 12 15.57 8.20 9.94
C SER A 12 16.55 8.86 8.97
N THR A 13 16.16 9.06 7.71
CA THR A 13 17.00 9.72 6.70
C THR A 13 16.66 11.21 6.62
N PRO A 14 17.61 12.12 6.87
CA PRO A 14 17.36 13.56 6.79
C PRO A 14 16.90 13.98 5.39
N GLY A 15 15.92 14.89 5.31
CA GLY A 15 15.40 15.43 4.06
C GLY A 15 14.57 14.47 3.20
N PHE A 16 14.23 13.28 3.69
CA PHE A 16 13.42 12.34 2.94
C PHE A 16 11.95 12.78 2.84
N LYS A 17 11.37 12.57 1.66
CA LYS A 17 9.97 12.92 1.36
C LYS A 17 9.14 11.65 1.21
N ALA A 18 8.18 11.49 2.11
CA ALA A 18 7.21 10.41 2.08
C ALA A 18 6.44 10.40 0.76
N ARG A 19 6.33 9.21 0.16
CA ARG A 19 5.58 8.98 -1.06
C ARG A 19 4.28 8.29 -0.74
N ASP A 20 3.27 8.51 -1.58
CA ASP A 20 1.99 7.83 -1.51
C ASP A 20 1.51 7.45 -2.91
N ILE A 21 0.60 6.49 -2.98
CA ILE A 21 -0.05 6.08 -4.23
C ILE A 21 -1.50 6.54 -4.16
N ASP A 22 -1.90 7.38 -5.11
CA ASP A 22 -3.30 7.70 -5.31
C ASP A 22 -3.96 6.52 -6.05
N PHE A 23 -4.67 5.67 -5.32
CA PHE A 23 -5.24 4.44 -5.88
C PHE A 23 -6.23 4.71 -7.02
N ASN A 24 -6.99 5.81 -6.95
CA ASN A 24 -7.95 6.17 -8.00
C ASN A 24 -7.21 6.60 -9.27
N ALA A 25 -6.15 7.40 -9.13
CA ALA A 25 -5.29 7.76 -10.24
C ALA A 25 -4.52 6.55 -10.80
N ALA A 26 -4.09 5.63 -9.93
CA ALA A 26 -3.40 4.39 -10.31
C ALA A 26 -4.32 3.44 -11.09
N LEU A 27 -5.57 3.31 -10.66
CA LEU A 27 -6.55 2.48 -11.35
C LEU A 27 -6.87 3.08 -12.73
N ALA A 28 -7.09 4.39 -12.80
CA ALA A 28 -7.30 5.09 -14.05
C ALA A 28 -6.07 5.00 -14.98
N SER A 29 -4.84 5.05 -14.45
CA SER A 29 -3.62 4.94 -15.27
C SER A 29 -3.37 3.52 -15.78
N VAL A 30 -3.71 2.49 -14.99
CA VAL A 30 -3.66 1.09 -15.44
C VAL A 30 -4.71 0.83 -16.52
N GLU A 31 -5.89 1.43 -16.40
CA GLU A 31 -6.96 1.31 -17.40
C GLU A 31 -6.61 1.99 -18.74
N ASN A 32 -5.88 3.13 -18.70
CA ASN A 32 -5.58 3.92 -19.90
C ASN A 32 -4.20 3.66 -20.53
N ASP A 33 -3.15 3.39 -19.75
CA ASP A 33 -1.76 3.42 -20.23
C ASP A 33 -0.90 2.24 -19.71
N GLY A 34 -1.46 1.35 -18.88
CA GLY A 34 -0.75 0.18 -18.33
C GLY A 34 0.46 0.50 -17.43
N SER A 35 0.76 1.79 -17.20
CA SER A 35 1.90 2.26 -16.42
C SER A 35 1.45 2.82 -15.06
N THR A 36 1.95 2.24 -13.98
CA THR A 36 1.65 2.65 -12.60
C THR A 36 2.54 3.83 -12.13
N SER A 37 3.56 4.20 -12.91
CA SER A 37 4.54 5.23 -12.52
C SER A 37 3.93 6.64 -12.41
N ALA A 38 2.86 6.92 -13.16
CA ALA A 38 2.18 8.22 -13.13
C ALA A 38 1.38 8.48 -11.83
N ALA A 39 1.10 7.43 -11.04
CA ALA A 39 0.21 7.52 -9.89
C ALA A 39 0.91 7.68 -8.53
N THR A 40 2.25 7.66 -8.50
CA THR A 40 3.00 7.87 -7.26
C THR A 40 3.16 9.38 -7.03
N LYS A 41 2.52 9.91 -5.98
CA LYS A 41 2.58 11.32 -5.61
C LYS A 41 3.40 11.51 -4.32
N TYR A 42 4.00 12.67 -4.14
CA TYR A 42 4.56 13.04 -2.84
C TYR A 42 3.42 13.41 -1.89
N ARG A 43 3.47 12.95 -0.64
CA ARG A 43 2.45 13.30 0.36
C ARG A 43 2.71 14.72 0.87
N VAL A 44 1.64 15.46 1.18
CA VAL A 44 1.74 16.72 1.93
C VAL A 44 1.95 16.36 3.40
N ALA A 45 3.09 16.77 3.95
CA ALA A 45 3.44 16.53 5.35
C ALA A 45 2.60 17.42 6.27
N THR A 46 1.86 16.84 7.21
CA THR A 46 1.15 17.59 8.26
C THR A 46 2.09 18.03 9.37
N GLN A 47 3.13 17.23 9.66
CA GLN A 47 4.19 17.54 10.62
C GLN A 47 5.53 17.16 10.00
N THR A 48 6.35 18.18 9.68
CA THR A 48 7.72 17.97 9.19
C THR A 48 8.67 17.95 10.38
N SER A 49 9.56 16.96 10.44
CA SER A 49 10.60 16.90 11.45
C SER A 49 11.61 18.05 11.27
N LEU A 50 12.34 18.39 12.33
CA LEU A 50 13.30 19.50 12.35
C LEU A 50 14.43 19.33 11.31
N ASP A 51 14.68 18.08 10.88
CA ASP A 51 15.65 17.67 9.86
C ASP A 51 15.10 17.67 8.42
N GLY A 52 13.88 18.17 8.20
CA GLY A 52 13.24 18.22 6.89
C GLY A 52 12.70 16.87 6.40
N ASN A 53 12.71 15.83 7.25
CA ASN A 53 12.04 14.58 6.96
C ASN A 53 10.52 14.74 7.11
N THR A 54 9.77 14.24 6.12
CA THR A 54 8.30 14.28 6.11
C THR A 54 7.65 12.95 6.47
N VAL A 55 8.43 11.94 6.87
CA VAL A 55 7.93 10.63 7.26
C VAL A 55 7.54 10.63 8.73
N GLU A 56 6.29 10.27 8.99
CA GLU A 56 5.79 10.05 10.35
C GLU A 56 5.77 8.55 10.66
N LEU A 57 6.80 8.08 11.37
CA LEU A 57 7.04 6.64 11.57
C LEU A 57 5.85 5.90 12.20
N SER A 58 5.23 6.46 13.24
CA SER A 58 4.09 5.83 13.92
C SER A 58 2.87 5.71 13.01
N HIS A 59 2.64 6.70 12.15
CA HIS A 59 1.57 6.67 11.17
C HIS A 59 1.83 5.61 10.09
N GLU A 60 3.05 5.57 9.54
CA GLU A 60 3.43 4.57 8.54
C GLU A 60 3.37 3.13 9.09
N GLN A 61 3.79 2.91 10.34
CA GLN A 61 3.73 1.60 10.99
C GLN A 61 2.28 1.12 11.18
N THR A 62 1.39 2.02 11.61
CA THR A 62 -0.04 1.72 11.75
C THR A 62 -0.65 1.37 10.39
N ALA A 63 -0.43 2.22 9.38
CA ALA A 63 -0.93 1.97 8.03
C ALA A 63 -0.38 0.66 7.43
N PHE A 64 0.89 0.32 7.70
CA PHE A 64 1.48 -0.94 7.27
C PHE A 64 0.82 -2.14 7.95
N ALA A 65 0.60 -2.07 9.26
CA ALA A 65 -0.07 -3.13 10.02
C ALA A 65 -1.51 -3.36 9.53
N GLU A 66 -2.28 -2.30 9.31
CA GLU A 66 -3.65 -2.37 8.78
C GLU A 66 -3.68 -3.05 7.41
N ASN A 67 -2.82 -2.62 6.49
CA ASN A 67 -2.74 -3.22 5.16
C ASN A 67 -2.30 -4.69 5.20
N ALA A 68 -1.42 -5.07 6.15
CA ALA A 68 -0.99 -6.45 6.31
C ALA A 68 -2.15 -7.36 6.77
N VAL A 69 -2.93 -6.89 7.75
CA VAL A 69 -4.13 -7.59 8.23
C VAL A 69 -5.17 -7.70 7.12
N GLN A 70 -5.42 -6.62 6.38
CA GLN A 70 -6.37 -6.62 5.26
C GLN A 70 -5.96 -7.61 4.16
N TYR A 71 -4.67 -7.66 3.82
CA TYR A 71 -4.15 -8.61 2.83
C TYR A 71 -4.32 -10.06 3.30
N GLN A 72 -3.94 -10.38 4.54
CA GLN A 72 -4.14 -11.70 5.12
C GLN A 72 -5.61 -12.12 5.06
N THR A 73 -6.52 -11.20 5.43
CA THR A 73 -7.96 -11.45 5.42
C THR A 73 -8.48 -11.69 4.00
N THR A 74 -8.01 -10.90 3.03
CA THR A 74 -8.38 -11.03 1.62
C THR A 74 -7.95 -12.38 1.06
N LEU A 75 -6.74 -12.84 1.40
CA LEU A 75 -6.26 -14.17 1.01
C LEU A 75 -7.09 -15.29 1.64
N SER A 76 -7.49 -15.15 2.91
CA SER A 76 -8.38 -16.12 3.55
C SER A 76 -9.73 -16.22 2.83
N PHE A 77 -10.33 -15.09 2.43
CA PHE A 77 -11.56 -15.09 1.64
C PHE A 77 -11.37 -15.72 0.26
N LEU A 78 -10.26 -15.39 -0.43
CA LEU A 78 -9.95 -15.95 -1.74
C LEU A 78 -9.78 -17.47 -1.67
N ASN A 79 -9.05 -17.97 -0.67
CA ASN A 79 -8.89 -19.40 -0.42
C ASN A 79 -10.24 -20.09 -0.15
N GLY A 80 -11.12 -19.47 0.63
CA GLY A 80 -12.48 -19.96 0.86
C GLY A 80 -13.27 -20.08 -0.44
N ARG A 81 -13.28 -19.03 -1.27
CA ARG A 81 -13.96 -19.03 -2.57
C ARG A 81 -13.40 -20.08 -3.53
N ILE A 82 -12.07 -20.19 -3.62
CA ILE A 82 -11.41 -21.21 -4.45
C ILE A 82 -11.78 -22.62 -3.97
N SER A 83 -11.79 -22.85 -2.65
CA SER A 83 -12.21 -24.14 -2.09
C SER A 83 -13.65 -24.48 -2.45
N THR A 84 -14.58 -23.53 -2.34
CA THR A 84 -15.98 -23.73 -2.75
C THR A 84 -16.13 -24.05 -4.24
N ILE A 85 -15.43 -23.31 -5.11
CA ILE A 85 -15.44 -23.56 -6.56
C ILE A 85 -14.84 -24.94 -6.87
N THR A 86 -13.72 -25.28 -6.23
CA THR A 86 -13.03 -26.57 -6.42
C THR A 86 -13.93 -27.73 -6.02
N ARG A 87 -14.64 -27.59 -4.88
CA ARG A 87 -15.62 -28.58 -4.41
C ARG A 87 -16.77 -28.77 -5.40
N ALA A 88 -17.36 -27.66 -5.88
CA ALA A 88 -18.43 -27.70 -6.87
C ALA A 88 -17.98 -28.34 -8.21
N LEU A 89 -16.73 -28.10 -8.64
CA LEU A 89 -16.17 -28.67 -9.86
C LEU A 89 -15.81 -30.16 -9.71
N LYS A 90 -15.44 -30.58 -8.50
CA LYS A 90 -15.19 -31.99 -8.16
C LYS A 90 -16.48 -32.81 -7.98
N GLY A 91 -17.63 -32.16 -7.81
CA GLY A 91 -18.94 -32.79 -7.71
C GLY A 91 -19.32 -33.29 -6.31
N GLU A 92 -18.72 -32.73 -5.26
CA GLU A 92 -19.02 -33.00 -3.84
C GLU A 92 -19.80 -31.86 -3.15
#